data_AF-A0A077LU43-F1
#
_entry.id   AF-A0A077LU43-F1
#
_cell.length_a   1.000
_cell.length_b   1.000
_cell.length_c   1.000
_cell.angle_alpha   90.00
_cell.angle_beta   90.00
_cell.angle_gamma   90.00
#
_symmetry.space_group_name_H-M   'P 1'
#
loop_
_entity.id
_entity.type
_entity.pdbx_description
1 polymer ?
#
loop_
_entity_poly.entity_id
_entity_poly.type
_entity_poly.pdbx_seq_one_letter_code
_entity_poly.pdbx_strand_id
1 'polypeptide(L)'
;MTQSVERQSILAPPADAAIFLVVRVDPGAEPIVRDLFADVGGLTRAVGFRAPEGGLTCVVGIGAELWDRLYSAPRPAGLHPFRRLEGARHTAVSTPGDLLFHLRARRMDLCFELAGHLLNRLRGCAEVVDEVHGFRFFDERDLLGFVDGTENPVGDAAEAAVFVGEEDERYAGGSYVIVQKYLHDLDTWNALPVEEQERVIGRSKLSDIELPDDVKPADSHVALNTIVDENGVEHDIVRDNMPFGSIGSREFGTYFIGYAAVPDVIEQMLRNMFLGNPPASHDRILDFSTAVTGNLFFVPTVDLLEDPESVLGSDAGSHAGPEEQSPSGGGVGPGSALASAPSPGPGGSAGSGAPPDLAPDSGSPAVSASERPSTSAPPSSGSEPSTDGSLGIGSLKGRASS
;
A
#
# COMPACT_ATOMS: atom_id res chain seq x y z
N MET A 1 -4.46 -27.01 -22.28
CA MET A 1 -3.70 -26.59 -21.11
C MET A 1 -4.08 -25.15 -20.90
N THR A 2 -4.97 -24.87 -19.95
CA THR A 2 -5.22 -23.50 -19.51
C THR A 2 -3.90 -22.98 -18.96
N GLN A 3 -3.40 -21.88 -19.51
CA GLN A 3 -2.18 -21.23 -19.01
C GLN A 3 -2.46 -20.87 -17.54
N SER A 4 -1.59 -21.30 -16.63
CA SER A 4 -1.74 -20.97 -15.21
C SER A 4 -1.49 -19.47 -15.05
N VAL A 5 -2.48 -18.73 -14.59
CA VAL A 5 -2.36 -17.29 -14.32
C VAL A 5 -1.38 -17.08 -13.16
N GLU A 6 -0.33 -16.28 -13.38
CA GLU A 6 0.63 -15.94 -12.33
C GLU A 6 0.17 -14.70 -11.56
N ARG A 7 -0.08 -14.86 -10.26
CA ARG A 7 -0.59 -13.80 -9.38
C ARG A 7 0.57 -13.07 -8.69
N GLN A 8 0.44 -11.76 -8.51
CA GLN A 8 1.37 -11.03 -7.64
C GLN A 8 1.28 -11.55 -6.20
N SER A 9 2.36 -11.41 -5.42
CA SER A 9 2.45 -11.94 -4.06
C SER A 9 1.63 -11.13 -3.06
N ILE A 10 0.30 -11.09 -3.18
CA ILE A 10 -0.62 -10.40 -2.25
C ILE A 10 -0.66 -11.14 -0.90
N LEU A 11 -0.95 -12.44 -0.91
CA LEU A 11 -1.07 -13.31 0.26
C LEU A 11 0.29 -13.78 0.81
N ALA A 12 1.22 -12.85 0.99
CA ALA A 12 2.49 -13.13 1.65
C ALA A 12 2.30 -13.18 3.18
N PRO A 13 3.18 -13.88 3.92
CA PRO A 13 3.20 -13.80 5.38
C PRO A 13 3.40 -12.35 5.87
N PRO A 14 2.93 -12.01 7.09
CA PRO A 14 3.11 -10.69 7.67
C PRO A 14 4.57 -10.23 7.64
N ALA A 15 4.78 -8.97 7.25
CA ALA A 15 6.10 -8.39 7.08
C ALA A 15 6.63 -7.77 8.37
N ASP A 16 7.94 -7.86 8.63
CA ASP A 16 8.55 -7.11 9.73
C ASP A 16 8.73 -5.62 9.34
N ALA A 17 8.85 -5.33 8.05
CA ALA A 17 9.06 -4.01 7.47
C ALA A 17 8.33 -3.85 6.14
N ALA A 18 7.75 -2.67 5.92
CA ALA A 18 7.09 -2.34 4.65
C ALA A 18 7.41 -0.92 4.20
N ILE A 19 7.38 -0.69 2.89
CA ILE A 19 7.32 0.65 2.32
C ILE A 19 6.10 0.73 1.40
N PHE A 20 5.28 1.76 1.63
CA PHE A 20 4.18 2.13 0.75
C PHE A 20 4.61 3.36 -0.03
N LEU A 21 4.64 3.26 -1.36
CA LEU A 21 4.86 4.40 -2.25
C LEU A 21 3.62 4.61 -3.10
N VAL A 22 3.03 5.79 -3.00
CA VAL A 22 2.00 6.25 -3.93
C VAL A 22 2.62 7.31 -4.83
N VAL A 23 2.49 7.10 -6.14
CA VAL A 23 3.16 7.91 -7.16
C VAL A 23 2.12 8.45 -8.13
N ARG A 24 2.27 9.70 -8.54
CA ARG A 24 1.56 10.32 -9.67
C ARG A 24 2.47 10.34 -10.89
N VAL A 25 1.96 9.92 -12.04
CA VAL A 25 2.70 9.78 -13.29
C VAL A 25 2.41 10.96 -14.20
N ASP A 26 3.45 11.63 -14.70
CA ASP A 26 3.30 12.78 -15.60
C ASP A 26 2.68 12.34 -16.95
N PRO A 27 1.82 13.16 -17.58
CA PRO A 27 1.31 12.87 -18.92
C PRO A 27 2.44 12.64 -19.93
N GLY A 28 2.36 11.57 -20.73
CA GLY A 28 3.39 11.19 -21.70
C GLY A 28 4.47 10.24 -21.17
N ALA A 29 4.46 9.94 -19.86
CA ALA A 29 5.39 8.98 -19.24
C ALA A 29 4.92 7.52 -19.32
N GLU A 30 3.77 7.24 -19.94
CA GLU A 30 3.18 5.91 -20.04
C GLU A 30 4.14 4.85 -20.61
N PRO A 31 4.97 5.14 -21.64
CA PRO A 31 5.96 4.16 -22.12
C PRO A 31 7.00 3.79 -21.04
N ILE A 32 7.46 4.76 -20.25
CA ILE A 32 8.44 4.52 -19.17
C ILE A 32 7.83 3.66 -18.07
N VAL A 33 6.55 3.88 -17.75
CA VAL A 33 5.82 3.07 -16.77
C VAL A 33 5.66 1.62 -17.26
N ARG A 34 5.35 1.42 -18.54
CA ARG A 34 5.27 0.06 -19.12
C ARG A 34 6.61 -0.66 -19.09
N ASP A 35 7.69 0.02 -19.46
CA ASP A 35 9.04 -0.54 -19.37
C ASP A 35 9.40 -0.90 -17.92
N LEU A 36 9.01 -0.05 -16.95
CA LEU A 36 9.19 -0.34 -15.53
C LEU A 36 8.42 -1.60 -15.11
N PHE A 37 7.17 -1.75 -15.52
CA PHE A 37 6.34 -2.90 -15.14
C PHE A 37 6.98 -4.24 -15.53
N ALA A 38 7.52 -4.34 -16.75
CA ALA A 38 8.27 -5.51 -17.21
C ALA A 38 9.55 -5.76 -16.40
N ASP A 39 10.14 -4.72 -15.81
CA ASP A 39 11.35 -4.79 -14.99
C ASP A 39 11.08 -5.12 -13.51
N VAL A 40 9.87 -4.92 -12.97
CA VAL A 40 9.58 -5.03 -11.52
C VAL A 40 9.96 -6.40 -10.96
N GLY A 41 9.58 -7.49 -11.63
CA GLY A 41 9.93 -8.84 -11.20
C GLY A 41 11.44 -9.06 -11.19
N GLY A 42 12.14 -8.55 -12.22
CA GLY A 42 13.60 -8.59 -12.32
C GLY A 42 14.31 -7.81 -11.21
N LEU A 43 13.85 -6.58 -10.93
CA LEU A 43 14.40 -5.72 -9.86
C LEU A 43 14.17 -6.34 -8.48
N THR A 44 12.97 -6.87 -8.22
CA THR A 44 12.64 -7.55 -6.96
C THR A 44 13.56 -8.75 -6.73
N ARG A 45 13.77 -9.59 -7.75
CA ARG A 45 14.72 -10.71 -7.68
C ARG A 45 16.16 -10.23 -7.48
N ALA A 46 16.60 -9.18 -8.18
CA ALA A 46 17.96 -8.68 -8.08
C ALA A 46 18.33 -8.20 -6.65
N VAL A 47 17.39 -7.53 -5.98
CA VAL A 47 17.57 -7.11 -4.58
C VAL A 47 17.40 -8.29 -3.64
N GLY A 48 16.29 -9.03 -3.75
CA GLY A 48 15.91 -10.10 -2.82
C GLY A 48 16.83 -11.32 -2.86
N PHE A 49 17.40 -11.67 -4.01
CA PHE A 49 18.28 -12.85 -4.14
C PHE A 49 19.56 -12.75 -3.29
N ARG A 50 19.96 -11.53 -2.91
CA ARG A 50 21.12 -11.29 -2.04
C ARG A 50 20.83 -11.59 -0.56
N ALA A 51 19.55 -11.76 -0.19
CA ALA A 51 19.07 -12.03 1.15
C ALA A 51 17.77 -12.87 1.09
N PRO A 52 17.84 -14.16 0.73
CA PRO A 52 16.65 -15.00 0.51
C PRO A 52 15.74 -15.12 1.74
N GLU A 53 16.32 -15.09 2.95
CA GLU A 53 15.59 -15.03 4.21
C GLU A 53 14.83 -13.72 4.42
N GLY A 54 15.15 -12.69 3.65
CA GLY A 54 14.54 -11.37 3.69
C GLY A 54 13.12 -11.32 3.17
N GLY A 55 12.68 -12.30 2.38
CA GLY A 55 11.29 -12.43 1.92
C GLY A 55 10.77 -11.20 1.17
N LEU A 56 11.63 -10.52 0.40
CA LEU A 56 11.27 -9.29 -0.30
C LEU A 56 10.19 -9.55 -1.35
N THR A 57 9.08 -8.84 -1.25
CA THR A 57 8.00 -8.83 -2.24
C THR A 57 7.65 -7.39 -2.64
N CYS A 58 7.11 -7.24 -3.85
CA CYS A 58 6.58 -5.99 -4.38
C CYS A 58 5.23 -6.28 -5.03
N VAL A 59 4.18 -5.60 -4.57
CA VAL A 59 2.87 -5.59 -5.23
C VAL A 59 2.67 -4.24 -5.87
N VAL A 60 2.31 -4.23 -7.15
CA VAL A 60 2.04 -3.04 -7.96
C VAL A 60 0.55 -2.88 -8.17
N GLY A 61 0.01 -1.74 -7.77
CA GLY A 61 -1.36 -1.31 -8.06
C GLY A 61 -1.39 -0.18 -9.08
N ILE A 62 -2.39 -0.19 -9.97
CA ILE A 62 -2.63 0.81 -11.02
C ILE A 62 -3.96 1.53 -10.74
N GLY A 63 -3.91 2.85 -10.66
CA GLY A 63 -5.08 3.70 -10.43
C GLY A 63 -5.95 3.82 -11.68
N ALA A 64 -7.24 4.10 -11.49
CA ALA A 64 -8.22 4.10 -12.57
C ALA A 64 -7.90 5.11 -13.70
N GLU A 65 -7.35 6.28 -13.37
CA GLU A 65 -7.00 7.30 -14.37
C GLU A 65 -5.74 6.91 -15.17
N LEU A 66 -4.72 6.37 -14.51
CA LEU A 66 -3.55 5.82 -15.20
C LEU A 66 -3.90 4.60 -16.05
N TRP A 67 -4.83 3.75 -15.60
CA TRP A 67 -5.31 2.62 -16.38
C TRP A 67 -5.78 3.06 -17.78
N ASP A 68 -6.60 4.11 -17.87
CA ASP A 68 -7.13 4.60 -19.15
C ASP A 68 -6.05 5.24 -20.04
N ARG A 69 -5.00 5.79 -19.42
CA ARG A 69 -3.85 6.34 -20.15
C ARG A 69 -2.97 5.24 -20.69
N LEU A 70 -2.78 4.17 -19.91
CA LEU A 70 -2.04 2.99 -20.30
C LEU A 70 -2.84 2.27 -21.39
N TYR A 71 -3.99 1.70 -21.09
CA TYR A 71 -4.65 0.71 -21.94
C TYR A 71 -5.90 1.25 -22.62
N SER A 72 -6.20 0.75 -23.82
CA SER A 72 -7.49 0.94 -24.49
C SER A 72 -8.53 -0.11 -24.07
N ALA A 73 -8.09 -1.13 -23.32
CA ALA A 73 -8.96 -2.12 -22.71
C ALA A 73 -9.94 -1.46 -21.71
N PRO A 74 -11.20 -1.94 -21.64
CA PRO A 74 -12.10 -1.53 -20.57
C PRO A 74 -11.46 -1.80 -19.21
N ARG A 75 -11.68 -0.92 -18.24
CA ARG A 75 -11.21 -1.14 -16.87
C ARG A 75 -11.73 -2.48 -16.30
N PRO A 76 -11.01 -3.09 -15.35
CA PRO A 76 -11.58 -4.08 -14.44
C PRO A 76 -12.89 -3.56 -13.85
N ALA A 77 -13.90 -4.43 -13.73
CA ALA A 77 -15.29 -3.99 -13.54
C ALA A 77 -15.50 -3.06 -12.33
N GLY A 78 -14.74 -3.27 -11.25
CA GLY A 78 -14.79 -2.47 -10.02
C GLY A 78 -13.80 -1.30 -9.96
N LEU A 79 -12.98 -1.07 -10.99
CA LEU A 79 -11.91 -0.07 -10.93
C LEU A 79 -12.47 1.33 -11.20
N HIS A 80 -12.49 2.15 -10.15
CA HIS A 80 -12.81 3.59 -10.20
C HIS A 80 -11.95 4.37 -9.20
N PRO A 81 -11.80 5.70 -9.37
CA PRO A 81 -11.12 6.52 -8.37
C PRO A 81 -11.77 6.39 -6.98
N PHE A 82 -10.97 6.42 -5.92
CA PHE A 82 -11.48 6.33 -4.55
C PHE A 82 -12.57 7.35 -4.28
N ARG A 83 -13.70 6.89 -3.73
CA ARG A 83 -14.88 7.72 -3.47
C ARG A 83 -14.74 8.39 -2.11
N ARG A 84 -14.68 9.73 -2.12
CA ARG A 84 -14.72 10.53 -0.88
C ARG A 84 -16.01 10.20 -0.11
N LEU A 85 -15.89 9.91 1.18
CA LEU A 85 -17.03 9.72 2.08
C LEU A 85 -17.05 10.86 3.09
N GLU A 86 -18.14 11.61 3.12
CA GLU A 86 -18.32 12.73 4.05
C GLU A 86 -19.45 12.39 5.03
N GLY A 87 -19.05 11.89 6.20
CA GLY A 87 -19.94 11.59 7.31
C GLY A 87 -20.32 12.84 8.10
N ALA A 88 -21.16 12.66 9.12
CA ALA A 88 -21.60 13.77 9.98
C ALA A 88 -20.44 14.42 10.78
N ARG A 89 -19.38 13.66 11.07
CA ARG A 89 -18.21 14.11 11.85
C ARG A 89 -16.88 13.85 11.13
N HIS A 90 -16.76 12.71 10.46
CA HIS A 90 -15.50 12.22 9.91
C HIS A 90 -15.56 12.16 8.39
N THR A 91 -14.40 12.26 7.74
CA THR A 91 -14.30 12.25 6.28
C THR A 91 -13.20 11.29 5.84
N ALA A 92 -13.54 10.38 4.92
CA ALA A 92 -12.56 9.66 4.13
C ALA A 92 -12.23 10.51 2.90
N VAL A 93 -11.04 11.10 2.87
CA VAL A 93 -10.59 11.93 1.75
C VAL A 93 -10.24 11.07 0.53
N SER A 94 -10.36 11.64 -0.67
CA SER A 94 -9.83 11.04 -1.90
C SER A 94 -8.62 11.87 -2.33
N THR A 95 -7.48 11.22 -2.50
CA THR A 95 -6.19 11.87 -2.78
C THR A 95 -5.59 11.38 -4.10
N PRO A 96 -4.70 12.16 -4.75
CA PRO A 96 -4.02 11.72 -5.97
C PRO A 96 -3.23 10.42 -5.77
N GLY A 97 -3.11 9.61 -6.83
CA GLY A 97 -2.28 8.39 -6.84
C GLY A 97 -2.57 7.55 -8.08
N ASP A 98 -1.56 7.40 -8.93
CA ASP A 98 -1.63 6.65 -10.18
C ASP A 98 -1.03 5.25 -10.04
N LEU A 99 0.03 5.11 -9.24
CA LEU A 99 0.69 3.85 -8.94
C LEU A 99 0.81 3.65 -7.43
N LEU A 100 0.63 2.41 -6.99
CA LEU A 100 1.02 1.93 -5.66
C LEU A 100 2.15 0.93 -5.82
N PHE A 101 3.23 1.11 -5.05
CA PHE A 101 4.19 0.06 -4.76
C PHE A 101 4.07 -0.32 -3.28
N HIS A 102 3.59 -1.53 -3.02
CA HIS A 102 3.56 -2.11 -1.69
C HIS A 102 4.74 -3.08 -1.55
N LEU A 103 5.79 -2.60 -0.90
CA LEU A 103 7.05 -3.31 -0.70
C LEU A 103 7.07 -3.92 0.70
N ARG A 104 7.37 -5.22 0.80
CA ARG A 104 7.40 -5.93 2.07
C ARG A 104 8.63 -6.78 2.20
N ALA A 105 9.22 -6.81 3.39
CA ALA A 105 10.35 -7.66 3.70
C ALA A 105 10.46 -7.88 5.22
N ARG A 106 11.40 -8.75 5.60
CA ARG A 106 11.83 -8.90 7.00
C ARG A 106 12.76 -7.77 7.48
N ARG A 107 13.27 -6.97 6.54
CA ARG A 107 14.26 -5.92 6.81
C ARG A 107 13.98 -4.70 5.95
N MET A 108 13.99 -3.52 6.56
CA MET A 108 13.70 -2.25 5.89
C MET A 108 14.70 -1.90 4.78
N ASP A 109 15.96 -2.30 4.90
CA ASP A 109 16.98 -2.00 3.89
C ASP A 109 16.69 -2.63 2.54
N LEU A 110 16.04 -3.80 2.51
CA LEU A 110 15.60 -4.44 1.27
C LEU A 110 14.46 -3.68 0.60
N CYS A 111 13.45 -3.25 1.37
CA CYS A 111 12.36 -2.41 0.86
C CYS A 111 12.92 -1.10 0.32
N PHE A 112 13.83 -0.46 1.06
CA PHE A 112 14.42 0.83 0.72
C PHE A 112 15.28 0.76 -0.56
N GLU A 113 16.10 -0.29 -0.71
CA GLU A 113 16.90 -0.49 -1.92
C GLU A 113 15.99 -0.68 -3.16
N LEU A 114 14.96 -1.51 -3.05
CA LEU A 114 14.03 -1.74 -4.15
C LEU A 114 13.23 -0.46 -4.50
N ALA A 115 12.73 0.26 -3.49
CA ALA A 115 12.11 1.57 -3.66
C ALA A 115 13.02 2.53 -4.45
N GLY A 116 14.30 2.60 -4.08
CA GLY A 116 15.29 3.41 -4.79
C GLY A 116 15.45 3.02 -6.26
N HIS A 117 15.49 1.72 -6.58
CA HIS A 117 15.55 1.26 -7.97
C HIS A 117 14.30 1.63 -8.77
N LEU A 118 13.11 1.45 -8.20
CA LEU A 118 11.83 1.79 -8.83
C LEU A 118 11.74 3.30 -9.12
N LEU A 119 12.01 4.14 -8.11
CA LEU A 119 11.97 5.61 -8.28
C LEU A 119 13.06 6.14 -9.20
N ASN A 120 14.21 5.47 -9.30
CA ASN A 120 15.24 5.83 -10.27
C ASN A 120 14.78 5.63 -11.72
N ARG A 121 13.93 4.62 -11.99
CA ARG A 121 13.32 4.42 -13.32
C ARG A 121 12.28 5.50 -13.64
N LEU A 122 11.59 6.00 -12.62
CA LEU A 122 10.56 7.05 -12.75
C LEU A 122 11.11 8.48 -12.62
N ARG A 123 12.44 8.64 -12.57
CA ARG A 123 13.05 9.95 -12.32
C ARG A 123 12.69 10.95 -13.42
N GLY A 124 12.06 12.05 -13.02
CA GLY A 124 11.71 13.15 -13.92
C GLY A 124 10.47 12.90 -14.78
N CYS A 125 9.71 11.83 -14.50
CA CYS A 125 8.45 11.52 -15.18
C CYS A 125 7.32 11.09 -14.22
N ALA A 126 7.59 11.13 -12.91
CA ALA A 126 6.61 10.86 -11.86
C ALA A 126 7.00 11.58 -10.56
N GLU A 127 6.02 11.77 -9.69
CA GLU A 127 6.15 12.40 -8.38
C GLU A 127 5.63 11.47 -7.29
N VAL A 128 6.42 11.29 -6.23
CA VAL A 128 5.97 10.58 -5.02
C VAL A 128 5.02 11.50 -4.25
N VAL A 129 3.76 11.09 -4.13
CA VAL A 129 2.71 11.86 -3.44
C VAL A 129 2.42 11.33 -2.05
N ASP A 130 2.78 10.07 -1.76
CA ASP A 130 2.83 9.52 -0.40
C ASP A 130 3.97 8.50 -0.28
N GLU A 131 4.69 8.55 0.84
CA GLU A 131 5.75 7.60 1.19
C GLU A 131 5.67 7.29 2.68
N VAL A 132 5.49 6.02 3.02
CA VAL A 132 5.41 5.56 4.41
C VAL A 132 6.30 4.34 4.61
N HIS A 133 7.16 4.41 5.62
CA HIS A 133 8.01 3.30 6.05
C HIS A 133 7.38 2.68 7.29
N GLY A 134 6.69 1.56 7.08
CA GLY A 134 6.00 0.83 8.12
C GLY A 134 6.91 -0.15 8.86
N PHE A 135 6.65 -0.36 10.14
CA PHE A 135 7.35 -1.35 10.95
C PHE A 135 6.35 -2.19 11.74
N ARG A 136 6.66 -3.48 11.92
CA ARG A 136 5.92 -4.30 12.88
C ARG A 136 6.16 -3.80 14.30
N PHE A 137 5.10 -3.66 15.09
CA PHE A 137 5.18 -3.23 16.48
C PHE A 137 4.85 -4.37 17.44
N PHE A 138 5.83 -4.76 18.25
CA PHE A 138 5.74 -5.87 19.21
C PHE A 138 5.17 -7.17 18.60
N ASP A 139 4.11 -7.70 19.20
CA ASP A 139 3.39 -8.94 18.91
C ASP A 139 2.25 -8.70 17.90
N GLU A 140 2.56 -8.10 16.74
CA GLU A 140 1.59 -7.75 15.68
C GLU A 140 0.57 -6.68 16.10
N ARG A 141 0.99 -5.70 16.91
CA ARG A 141 0.11 -4.63 17.39
C ARG A 141 0.14 -3.39 16.51
N ASP A 142 -0.96 -2.65 16.52
CA ASP A 142 -0.99 -1.27 16.08
C ASP A 142 -0.47 -0.30 17.17
N LEU A 143 -0.42 1.00 16.84
CA LEU A 143 -0.01 2.02 17.82
C LEU A 143 -1.11 2.38 18.84
N LEU A 144 -2.34 1.90 18.65
CA LEU A 144 -3.41 1.96 19.66
C LEU A 144 -3.22 0.85 20.72
N GLY A 145 -2.38 -0.14 20.43
CA GLY A 145 -1.96 -1.22 21.32
C GLY A 145 -2.84 -2.46 21.21
N PHE A 146 -3.61 -2.61 20.13
CA PHE A 146 -4.39 -3.81 19.83
C PHE A 146 -3.67 -4.65 18.78
N VAL A 147 -3.86 -5.97 18.82
CA VAL A 147 -3.36 -6.85 17.76
C VAL A 147 -4.13 -6.52 16.48
N ASP A 148 -3.43 -6.40 15.36
CA ASP A 148 -4.02 -6.06 14.07
C ASP A 148 -3.78 -7.19 13.05
N GLY A 149 -4.85 -7.61 12.37
CA GLY A 149 -4.84 -8.72 11.41
C GLY A 149 -5.38 -10.06 11.91
N THR A 150 -5.90 -10.15 13.14
CA THR A 150 -6.36 -11.41 13.76
C THR A 150 -7.42 -12.16 12.95
N GLU A 151 -8.41 -11.44 12.43
CA GLU A 151 -9.51 -12.00 11.64
C GLU A 151 -9.24 -11.96 10.12
N ASN A 152 -7.99 -11.82 9.69
CA ASN A 152 -7.68 -12.01 8.27
C ASN A 152 -8.02 -13.46 7.86
N PRO A 153 -8.69 -13.69 6.72
CA PRO A 153 -8.89 -15.03 6.22
C PRO A 153 -7.54 -15.67 5.88
N VAL A 154 -7.49 -17.01 5.88
CA VAL A 154 -6.29 -17.79 5.58
C VAL A 154 -6.57 -18.90 4.57
N GLY A 155 -5.54 -19.36 3.87
CA GLY A 155 -5.66 -20.44 2.89
C GLY A 155 -6.67 -20.13 1.79
N ASP A 156 -7.50 -21.10 1.43
CA ASP A 156 -8.50 -20.98 0.35
C ASP A 156 -9.50 -19.84 0.58
N ALA A 157 -9.83 -19.51 1.84
CA ALA A 157 -10.70 -18.39 2.16
C ALA A 157 -10.04 -17.05 1.81
N ALA A 158 -8.73 -16.92 2.07
CA ALA A 158 -7.97 -15.74 1.68
C ALA A 158 -7.89 -15.62 0.16
N GLU A 159 -7.66 -16.73 -0.55
CA GLU A 159 -7.65 -16.73 -2.01
C GLU A 159 -8.99 -16.27 -2.60
N ALA A 160 -10.10 -16.80 -2.07
CA ALA A 160 -11.44 -16.42 -2.51
C ALA A 160 -11.78 -14.95 -2.18
N ALA A 161 -11.29 -14.44 -1.05
CA ALA A 161 -11.55 -13.07 -0.62
C ALA A 161 -10.80 -12.03 -1.47
N VAL A 162 -9.60 -12.35 -1.98
CA VAL A 162 -8.72 -11.32 -2.60
C VAL A 162 -8.60 -11.39 -4.11
N PHE A 163 -8.76 -12.55 -4.74
CA PHE A 163 -8.50 -12.70 -6.16
C PHE A 163 -9.79 -12.64 -6.98
N VAL A 164 -9.81 -11.80 -8.00
CA VAL A 164 -10.88 -11.72 -9.00
C VAL A 164 -11.09 -13.11 -9.63
N GLY A 165 -12.33 -13.54 -9.72
CA GLY A 165 -12.74 -14.83 -10.26
C GLY A 165 -13.26 -14.75 -11.70
N GLU A 166 -14.12 -15.70 -12.05
CA GLU A 166 -14.73 -15.81 -13.39
C GLU A 166 -15.79 -14.73 -13.66
N GLU A 167 -16.22 -13.98 -12.64
CA GLU A 167 -17.11 -12.83 -12.82
C GLU A 167 -16.49 -11.70 -13.67
N ASP A 168 -15.16 -11.66 -13.75
CA ASP A 168 -14.40 -10.77 -14.64
C ASP A 168 -13.23 -11.54 -15.26
N GLU A 169 -13.55 -12.53 -16.12
CA GLU A 169 -12.61 -13.50 -16.69
C GLU A 169 -11.32 -12.89 -17.27
N ARG A 170 -11.41 -11.68 -17.85
CA ARG A 170 -10.26 -10.98 -18.44
C ARG A 170 -9.22 -10.59 -17.39
N TYR A 171 -9.66 -10.33 -16.17
CA TYR A 171 -8.85 -9.83 -15.05
C TYR A 171 -8.75 -10.84 -13.90
N ALA A 172 -9.21 -12.07 -14.12
CA ALA A 172 -9.13 -13.17 -13.15
C ALA A 172 -7.71 -13.35 -12.60
N GLY A 173 -7.58 -13.51 -11.29
CA GLY A 173 -6.31 -13.57 -10.57
C GLY A 173 -5.70 -12.20 -10.22
N GLY A 174 -6.27 -11.09 -10.71
CA GLY A 174 -6.01 -9.76 -10.18
C GLY A 174 -6.68 -9.52 -8.83
N SER A 175 -6.55 -8.30 -8.29
CA SER A 175 -7.17 -7.90 -7.01
C SER A 175 -7.42 -6.40 -6.98
N TYR A 176 -8.27 -5.94 -6.08
CA TYR A 176 -8.43 -4.52 -5.78
C TYR A 176 -7.77 -4.21 -4.45
N VAL A 177 -7.10 -3.05 -4.36
CA VAL A 177 -6.46 -2.60 -3.14
C VAL A 177 -6.86 -1.17 -2.81
N ILE A 178 -7.28 -0.94 -1.57
CA ILE A 178 -7.54 0.39 -1.02
C ILE A 178 -6.50 0.68 0.04
N VAL A 179 -5.94 1.89 0.01
CA VAL A 179 -5.01 2.39 1.02
C VAL A 179 -5.51 3.68 1.65
N GLN A 180 -5.26 3.83 2.94
CA GLN A 180 -5.52 5.05 3.70
C GLN A 180 -4.45 5.24 4.77
N LYS A 181 -3.81 6.41 4.80
CA LYS A 181 -2.90 6.80 5.87
C LYS A 181 -3.70 7.40 7.02
N TYR A 182 -3.70 6.77 8.19
CA TYR A 182 -4.35 7.29 9.40
C TYR A 182 -3.33 7.88 10.36
N LEU A 183 -3.63 9.07 10.89
CA LEU A 183 -2.89 9.68 12.00
C LEU A 183 -3.73 9.62 13.28
N HIS A 184 -3.10 9.23 14.38
CA HIS A 184 -3.75 8.93 15.65
C HIS A 184 -3.55 10.05 16.68
N ASP A 185 -4.63 10.45 17.36
CA ASP A 185 -4.57 11.22 18.60
C ASP A 185 -4.32 10.28 19.79
N LEU A 186 -3.05 9.93 19.99
CA LEU A 186 -2.64 9.04 21.08
C LEU A 186 -2.84 9.66 22.47
N ASP A 187 -2.89 10.98 22.61
CA ASP A 187 -3.11 11.62 23.91
C ASP A 187 -4.56 11.39 24.36
N THR A 188 -5.53 11.62 23.46
CA THR A 188 -6.95 11.37 23.71
C THR A 188 -7.24 9.87 23.85
N TRP A 189 -6.60 9.03 23.03
CA TRP A 189 -6.73 7.58 23.11
C TRP A 189 -6.24 7.02 24.45
N ASN A 190 -5.05 7.39 24.89
CA ASN A 190 -4.44 6.87 26.12
C ASN A 190 -5.09 7.43 27.40
N ALA A 191 -5.90 8.48 27.30
CA ALA A 191 -6.72 8.98 28.41
C ALA A 191 -7.94 8.08 28.69
N LEU A 192 -8.35 7.22 27.75
CA LEU A 192 -9.43 6.27 27.97
C LEU A 192 -9.01 5.12 28.91
N PRO A 193 -9.90 4.67 29.80
CA PRO A 193 -9.76 3.37 30.45
C PRO A 193 -9.66 2.24 29.41
N VAL A 194 -8.94 1.17 29.75
CA VAL A 194 -8.73 0.03 28.84
C VAL A 194 -10.06 -0.56 28.38
N GLU A 195 -11.02 -0.71 29.30
CA GLU A 195 -12.33 -1.26 29.00
C GLU A 195 -13.09 -0.41 27.98
N GLU A 196 -12.85 0.90 27.96
CA GLU A 196 -13.47 1.80 26.98
C GLU A 196 -12.79 1.70 25.62
N GLN A 197 -11.46 1.54 25.58
CA GLN A 197 -10.72 1.23 24.35
C GLN A 197 -11.18 -0.11 23.74
N GLU A 198 -11.35 -1.14 24.58
CA GLU A 198 -11.87 -2.44 24.16
C GLU A 198 -13.28 -2.33 23.57
N ARG A 199 -14.11 -1.43 24.09
CA ARG A 199 -15.43 -1.11 23.52
C ARG A 199 -15.36 -0.32 22.22
N VAL A 200 -14.36 0.55 22.04
CA VAL A 200 -14.10 1.20 20.74
C VAL A 200 -13.74 0.17 19.69
N ILE A 201 -12.84 -0.76 20.00
CA ILE A 201 -12.35 -1.75 19.02
C ILE A 201 -13.34 -2.90 18.83
N GLY A 202 -13.91 -3.43 19.90
CA GLY A 202 -14.72 -4.66 19.88
C GLY A 202 -13.97 -5.93 20.27
N ARG A 203 -12.76 -5.81 20.85
CA ARG A 203 -11.93 -6.93 21.33
C ARG A 203 -11.26 -6.57 22.65
N SER A 204 -10.81 -7.57 23.40
CA SER A 204 -9.97 -7.34 24.58
C SER A 204 -8.54 -6.94 24.18
N LYS A 205 -7.93 -6.01 24.91
CA LYS A 205 -6.68 -5.39 24.49
C LYS A 205 -5.49 -6.33 24.61
N LEU A 206 -5.38 -7.02 25.75
CA LEU A 206 -4.22 -7.88 26.03
C LEU A 206 -4.32 -9.24 25.34
N SER A 207 -5.46 -9.93 25.51
CA SER A 207 -5.64 -11.30 25.03
C SER A 207 -6.21 -11.40 23.62
N ASP A 208 -6.59 -10.26 23.03
CA ASP A 208 -7.11 -10.19 21.66
C ASP A 208 -8.33 -11.10 21.41
N ILE A 209 -9.22 -11.20 22.41
CA ILE A 209 -10.44 -12.00 22.30
C ILE A 209 -11.58 -11.08 21.90
N GLU A 210 -12.32 -11.44 20.87
CA GLU A 210 -13.51 -10.70 20.43
C GLU A 210 -14.54 -10.57 21.56
N LEU A 211 -15.13 -9.39 21.69
CA LEU A 211 -16.21 -9.17 22.64
C LEU A 211 -17.47 -9.95 22.19
N PRO A 212 -18.17 -10.63 23.11
CA PRO A 212 -19.44 -11.28 22.81
C PRO A 212 -20.48 -10.31 22.21
N ASP A 213 -21.33 -10.80 21.31
CA ASP A 213 -22.30 -9.98 20.55
C ASP A 213 -23.28 -9.20 21.45
N ASP A 214 -23.60 -9.70 22.65
CA ASP A 214 -24.50 -9.03 23.59
C ASP A 214 -23.85 -7.87 24.36
N VAL A 215 -22.51 -7.77 24.33
CA VAL A 215 -21.75 -6.70 24.98
C VAL A 215 -21.01 -5.80 23.98
N LYS A 216 -20.70 -6.31 22.79
CA LYS A 216 -20.01 -5.62 21.69
C LYS A 216 -20.86 -4.43 21.21
N PRO A 217 -20.36 -3.19 21.32
CA PRO A 217 -21.12 -2.02 20.87
C PRO A 217 -21.35 -2.05 19.36
N ALA A 218 -22.53 -1.59 18.94
CA ALA A 218 -22.87 -1.50 17.51
C ALA A 218 -21.98 -0.50 16.74
N ASP A 219 -21.36 0.45 17.44
CA ASP A 219 -20.43 1.45 16.92
C ASP A 219 -18.95 1.06 17.12
N SER A 220 -18.67 -0.18 17.51
CA SER A 220 -17.30 -0.70 17.59
C SER A 220 -16.72 -0.98 16.21
N HIS A 221 -15.40 -0.90 16.11
CA HIS A 221 -14.66 -1.14 14.86
C HIS A 221 -14.97 -2.53 14.27
N VAL A 222 -14.92 -3.59 15.09
CA VAL A 222 -15.27 -4.95 14.64
C VAL A 222 -16.70 -5.00 14.11
N ALA A 223 -17.69 -4.49 14.85
CA ALA A 223 -19.10 -4.59 14.46
C ALA A 223 -19.40 -3.89 13.12
N LEU A 224 -18.76 -2.75 12.83
CA LEU A 224 -18.98 -2.01 11.58
C LEU A 224 -18.21 -2.56 10.38
N ASN A 225 -17.17 -3.36 10.64
CA ASN A 225 -16.35 -3.99 9.61
C ASN A 225 -16.71 -5.46 9.33
N THR A 226 -17.59 -6.08 10.12
CA THR A 226 -18.19 -7.37 9.76
C THR A 226 -19.25 -7.16 8.66
N ILE A 227 -18.99 -7.66 7.45
CA ILE A 227 -19.88 -7.51 6.29
C ILE A 227 -20.57 -8.85 6.01
N VAL A 228 -21.89 -8.86 6.18
CA VAL A 228 -22.73 -10.03 5.91
C VAL A 228 -23.77 -9.67 4.85
N ASP A 229 -23.88 -10.49 3.81
CA ASP A 229 -24.86 -10.28 2.75
C ASP A 229 -26.28 -10.77 3.11
N GLU A 230 -27.22 -10.58 2.18
CA GLU A 230 -28.63 -10.98 2.35
C GLU A 230 -28.83 -12.49 2.54
N ASN A 231 -27.85 -13.31 2.16
CA ASN A 231 -27.87 -14.77 2.31
C ASN A 231 -27.18 -15.23 3.61
N GLY A 232 -26.66 -14.30 4.42
CA GLY A 232 -25.93 -14.61 5.64
C GLY A 232 -24.48 -15.03 5.40
N VAL A 233 -23.92 -14.75 4.22
CA VAL A 233 -22.51 -15.02 3.92
C VAL A 233 -21.67 -13.82 4.33
N GLU A 234 -20.61 -14.07 5.10
CA GLU A 234 -19.62 -13.07 5.48
C GLU A 234 -18.63 -12.85 4.34
N HIS A 235 -18.31 -11.58 4.08
CA HIS A 235 -17.40 -11.15 3.02
C HIS A 235 -16.15 -10.54 3.63
N ASP A 236 -15.04 -11.25 3.48
CA ASP A 236 -13.75 -10.88 4.05
C ASP A 236 -12.90 -10.03 3.11
N ILE A 237 -11.89 -9.41 3.71
CA ILE A 237 -10.77 -8.76 3.02
C ILE A 237 -9.48 -9.25 3.65
N VAL A 238 -8.35 -9.11 2.96
CA VAL A 238 -7.03 -9.32 3.58
C VAL A 238 -6.37 -7.98 3.84
N ARG A 239 -6.08 -7.70 5.10
CA ARG A 239 -5.41 -6.48 5.56
C ARG A 239 -3.94 -6.74 5.83
N ASP A 240 -3.11 -5.73 5.62
CA ASP A 240 -1.68 -5.77 5.98
C ASP A 240 -1.25 -4.43 6.57
N ASN A 241 -2.01 -3.98 7.57
CA ASN A 241 -1.83 -2.70 8.21
C ASN A 241 -0.45 -2.60 8.86
N MET A 242 0.21 -1.45 8.69
CA MET A 242 1.53 -1.23 9.27
C MET A 242 1.56 0.04 10.12
N PRO A 243 2.02 -0.06 11.38
CA PRO A 243 2.42 1.09 12.18
C PRO A 243 3.47 1.94 11.47
N PHE A 244 3.34 3.26 11.57
CA PHE A 244 4.39 4.20 11.17
C PHE A 244 4.39 5.41 12.10
N GLY A 245 5.49 6.17 12.09
CA GLY A 245 5.49 7.43 12.81
C GLY A 245 6.85 8.10 12.94
N SER A 246 6.83 9.28 13.56
CA SER A 246 7.97 10.11 13.86
C SER A 246 7.79 10.73 15.25
N ILE A 247 8.69 10.37 16.16
CA ILE A 247 8.63 10.84 17.56
C ILE A 247 8.77 12.37 17.65
N GLY A 248 9.63 12.96 16.81
CA GLY A 248 9.91 14.40 16.83
C GLY A 248 8.74 15.26 16.36
N SER A 249 8.00 14.81 15.33
CA SER A 249 6.80 15.49 14.82
C SER A 249 5.51 15.06 15.54
N ARG A 250 5.58 14.08 16.46
CA ARG A 250 4.42 13.45 17.12
C ARG A 250 3.40 12.88 16.13
N GLU A 251 3.87 12.39 15.00
CA GLU A 251 3.04 11.69 14.03
C GLU A 251 3.09 10.21 14.37
N PHE A 252 1.95 9.66 14.76
CA PHE A 252 1.78 8.25 15.07
C PHE A 252 0.61 7.78 14.22
N GLY A 253 0.77 6.70 13.47
CA GLY A 253 -0.26 6.28 12.54
C GLY A 253 -0.28 4.80 12.24
N THR A 254 -1.37 4.43 11.59
CA THR A 254 -1.55 3.13 10.93
C THR A 254 -1.70 3.40 9.45
N TYR A 255 -0.87 2.75 8.63
CA TYR A 255 -1.09 2.71 7.19
C TYR A 255 -2.04 1.56 6.90
N PHE A 256 -3.31 1.89 6.62
CA PHE A 256 -4.30 0.90 6.23
C PHE A 256 -4.06 0.46 4.79
N ILE A 257 -4.08 -0.84 4.58
CA ILE A 257 -4.12 -1.45 3.25
C ILE A 257 -5.02 -2.68 3.30
N GLY A 258 -6.01 -2.73 2.41
CA GLY A 258 -6.95 -3.85 2.29
C GLY A 258 -7.03 -4.34 0.86
N TYR A 259 -6.95 -5.66 0.69
CA TYR A 259 -7.10 -6.36 -0.59
C TYR A 259 -8.43 -7.11 -0.64
N ALA A 260 -9.10 -7.07 -1.80
CA ALA A 260 -10.35 -7.77 -2.04
C ALA A 260 -10.51 -8.13 -3.53
N ALA A 261 -11.25 -9.21 -3.80
CA ALA A 261 -11.66 -9.60 -5.15
C ALA A 261 -12.64 -8.59 -5.76
N VAL A 262 -13.40 -7.89 -4.91
CA VAL A 262 -14.34 -6.84 -5.29
C VAL A 262 -14.17 -5.66 -4.33
N PRO A 263 -13.97 -4.42 -4.82
CA PRO A 263 -13.69 -3.29 -3.94
C PRO A 263 -14.90 -2.92 -3.06
N ASP A 264 -16.11 -3.27 -3.48
CA ASP A 264 -17.36 -2.98 -2.77
C ASP A 264 -17.38 -3.48 -1.34
N VAL A 265 -16.67 -4.56 -1.01
CA VAL A 265 -16.55 -5.08 0.36
C VAL A 265 -15.86 -4.05 1.25
N ILE A 266 -14.68 -3.57 0.85
CA ILE A 266 -13.94 -2.53 1.58
C ILE A 266 -14.73 -1.21 1.53
N GLU A 267 -15.34 -0.85 0.41
CA GLU A 267 -16.15 0.36 0.37
C GLU A 267 -17.37 0.30 1.31
N GLN A 268 -17.97 -0.87 1.50
CA GLN A 268 -19.07 -1.05 2.45
C GLN A 268 -18.59 -0.91 3.89
N MET A 269 -17.44 -1.49 4.23
CA MET A 269 -16.77 -1.28 5.51
C MET A 269 -16.54 0.22 5.76
N LEU A 270 -15.97 0.94 4.78
CA LEU A 270 -15.74 2.38 4.88
C LEU A 270 -17.06 3.18 4.98
N ARG A 271 -18.11 2.82 4.25
CA ARG A 271 -19.44 3.45 4.40
C ARG A 271 -19.98 3.27 5.81
N ASN A 272 -19.93 2.05 6.35
CA ASN A 272 -20.35 1.77 7.72
C ASN A 272 -19.54 2.62 8.73
N MET A 273 -18.23 2.69 8.55
CA MET A 273 -17.34 3.44 9.44
C MET A 273 -17.60 4.95 9.40
N PHE A 274 -17.61 5.56 8.21
CA PHE A 274 -17.65 7.02 8.08
C PHE A 274 -19.08 7.57 8.08
N LEU A 275 -20.04 6.86 7.49
CA LEU A 275 -21.44 7.32 7.34
C LEU A 275 -22.37 6.71 8.38
N GLY A 276 -21.93 5.66 9.08
CA GLY A 276 -22.72 4.90 10.05
C GLY A 276 -23.50 3.76 9.43
N ASN A 277 -23.87 2.81 10.27
CA ASN A 277 -24.85 1.77 9.98
C ASN A 277 -25.78 1.68 11.19
N PRO A 278 -27.07 2.10 11.08
CA PRO A 278 -27.96 2.18 12.23
C PRO A 278 -27.97 0.89 13.07
N PRO A 279 -27.86 1.00 14.41
CA PRO A 279 -28.02 2.22 15.19
C PRO A 279 -26.75 3.09 15.34
N ALA A 280 -25.60 2.66 14.84
CA ALA A 280 -24.36 3.41 14.95
C ALA A 280 -24.31 4.58 13.93
N SER A 281 -23.88 5.76 14.39
CA SER A 281 -23.71 6.94 13.52
C SER A 281 -22.40 6.95 12.75
N HIS A 282 -21.37 6.29 13.29
CA HIS A 282 -20.03 6.13 12.73
C HIS A 282 -19.25 5.13 13.60
N ASP A 283 -18.08 4.72 13.14
CA ASP A 283 -17.12 3.92 13.89
C ASP A 283 -16.32 4.76 14.88
N ARG A 284 -16.35 4.38 16.15
CA ARG A 284 -15.66 5.12 17.22
C ARG A 284 -14.14 5.16 17.06
N ILE A 285 -13.51 4.27 16.31
CA ILE A 285 -12.06 4.36 16.08
C ILE A 285 -11.67 5.66 15.38
N LEU A 286 -12.57 6.22 14.56
CA LEU A 286 -12.39 7.47 13.83
C LEU A 286 -12.36 8.70 14.76
N ASP A 287 -12.87 8.58 15.98
CA ASP A 287 -12.74 9.65 16.99
C ASP A 287 -11.28 9.87 17.42
N PHE A 288 -10.41 8.90 17.15
CA PHE A 288 -8.98 8.91 17.49
C PHE A 288 -8.08 8.82 16.27
N SER A 289 -8.63 8.54 15.08
CA SER A 289 -7.88 8.21 13.87
C SER A 289 -8.38 9.01 12.67
N THR A 290 -7.54 9.87 12.11
CA THR A 290 -7.90 10.72 10.97
C THR A 290 -7.26 10.21 9.68
N ALA A 291 -8.07 9.87 8.68
CA ALA A 291 -7.60 9.53 7.33
C ALA A 291 -7.10 10.79 6.60
N VAL A 292 -5.82 10.82 6.25
CA VAL A 292 -5.21 11.94 5.50
C VAL A 292 -4.96 11.61 4.03
N THR A 293 -5.10 10.34 3.64
CA THR A 293 -5.09 9.87 2.23
C THR A 293 -6.20 8.86 1.99
N GLY A 294 -6.53 8.64 0.72
CA GLY A 294 -7.48 7.62 0.28
C GLY A 294 -7.35 7.36 -1.21
N ASN A 295 -7.01 6.12 -1.57
CA ASN A 295 -6.75 5.69 -2.94
C ASN A 295 -7.29 4.28 -3.17
N LEU A 296 -7.69 4.00 -4.42
CA LEU A 296 -8.11 2.68 -4.89
C LEU A 296 -7.27 2.35 -6.14
N PHE A 297 -6.67 1.17 -6.14
CA PHE A 297 -5.89 0.65 -7.26
C PHE A 297 -6.37 -0.75 -7.64
N PHE A 298 -6.14 -1.14 -8.89
CA PHE A 298 -6.23 -2.51 -9.33
C PHE A 298 -4.82 -3.13 -9.39
N VAL A 299 -4.68 -4.33 -8.85
CA VAL A 299 -3.46 -5.14 -8.87
C VAL A 299 -3.60 -6.18 -9.97
N PRO A 300 -2.94 -6.00 -11.12
CA PRO A 300 -2.99 -6.97 -12.20
C PRO A 300 -2.24 -8.27 -11.84
N THR A 301 -2.46 -9.31 -12.63
CA THR A 301 -1.62 -10.52 -12.62
C THR A 301 -0.19 -10.16 -13.04
N VAL A 302 0.79 -11.01 -12.71
CA VAL A 302 2.17 -10.83 -13.16
C VAL A 302 2.22 -10.83 -14.69
N ASP A 303 1.48 -11.75 -15.33
CA ASP A 303 1.38 -11.84 -16.78
C ASP A 303 0.90 -10.52 -17.42
N LEU A 304 -0.19 -9.94 -16.87
CA LEU A 304 -0.75 -8.67 -17.37
C LEU A 304 0.17 -7.47 -17.08
N LEU A 305 0.89 -7.49 -15.95
CA LEU A 305 1.82 -6.44 -15.58
C LEU A 305 3.05 -6.44 -16.51
N GLU A 306 3.67 -7.61 -16.72
CA GLU A 306 4.92 -7.74 -17.49
C GLU A 306 4.68 -7.76 -19.02
N ASP A 307 3.60 -8.38 -19.48
CA ASP A 307 3.25 -8.50 -20.90
C ASP A 307 1.74 -8.28 -21.12
N PRO A 308 1.27 -7.01 -21.11
CA PRO A 308 -0.13 -6.70 -21.30
C PRO A 308 -0.68 -7.12 -22.67
N GLU A 309 0.17 -7.29 -23.70
CA GLU A 309 -0.26 -7.77 -25.01
C GLU A 309 -0.70 -9.24 -24.95
N SER A 310 -0.06 -10.05 -24.10
CA SER A 310 -0.42 -11.46 -23.91
C SER A 310 -1.82 -11.65 -23.32
N VAL A 311 -2.32 -10.68 -22.54
CA VAL A 311 -3.61 -10.75 -21.83
C VAL A 311 -4.68 -9.89 -22.51
N LEU A 312 -4.35 -8.66 -22.91
CA LEU A 312 -5.29 -7.70 -23.49
C LEU A 312 -5.33 -7.74 -25.03
N GLY A 313 -4.35 -8.38 -25.68
CA GLY A 313 -4.26 -8.43 -27.14
C GLY A 313 -4.14 -7.02 -27.76
N SER A 314 -4.98 -6.73 -28.75
CA SER A 314 -5.00 -5.41 -29.40
C SER A 314 -5.37 -4.26 -28.47
N ASP A 315 -6.03 -4.55 -27.34
CA ASP A 315 -6.47 -3.55 -26.38
C ASP A 315 -5.32 -3.12 -25.43
N ALA A 316 -4.13 -3.73 -25.57
CA ALA A 316 -2.95 -3.41 -24.77
C ALA A 316 -2.34 -2.04 -25.10
N GLY A 317 -2.61 -1.46 -26.29
CA GLY A 317 -2.12 -0.14 -26.68
C GLY A 317 -2.87 1.01 -26.01
N SER A 318 -2.24 2.18 -25.87
CA SER A 318 -2.90 3.39 -25.37
C SER A 318 -3.84 3.99 -26.42
N HIS A 319 -4.88 4.71 -25.99
CA HIS A 319 -5.61 5.59 -26.90
C HIS A 319 -4.63 6.63 -27.46
N ALA A 320 -4.28 6.51 -28.74
CA ALA A 320 -3.56 7.56 -29.44
C ALA A 320 -4.36 8.87 -29.31
N GLY A 321 -3.78 9.87 -28.65
CA GLY A 321 -4.23 11.26 -28.80
C GLY A 321 -4.25 11.62 -30.29
N PRO A 322 -5.08 12.59 -30.71
CA PRO A 322 -5.35 12.83 -32.13
C PRO A 322 -4.03 12.99 -32.88
N GLU A 323 -3.80 12.10 -33.85
CA GLU A 323 -2.65 12.18 -34.76
C GLU A 323 -2.60 13.59 -35.35
N GLU A 324 -1.55 14.34 -35.01
CA GLU A 324 -1.20 15.54 -35.73
C GLU A 324 -0.86 15.10 -37.16
N GLN A 325 -1.84 15.22 -38.06
CA GLN A 325 -1.66 14.95 -39.48
C GLN A 325 -0.55 15.86 -39.99
N SER A 326 0.62 15.27 -40.20
CA SER A 326 1.69 15.89 -40.97
C SER A 326 1.18 16.09 -42.40
N PRO A 327 1.14 17.32 -42.94
CA PRO A 327 0.74 17.51 -44.33
C PRO A 327 1.85 16.96 -45.22
N SER A 328 1.51 15.93 -45.97
CA SER A 328 2.32 15.40 -47.07
C SER A 328 2.50 16.48 -48.15
N GLY A 329 3.74 16.60 -48.62
CA GLY A 329 4.18 17.70 -49.46
C GLY A 329 3.63 17.71 -50.88
N GLY A 330 3.62 18.92 -51.46
CA GLY A 330 3.56 19.17 -52.89
C GLY A 330 4.45 20.36 -53.23
N GLY A 331 5.61 20.10 -53.84
CA GLY A 331 6.57 21.14 -54.22
C GLY A 331 6.29 21.72 -55.61
N VAL A 332 6.59 23.02 -55.81
CA VAL A 332 6.91 23.62 -57.11
C VAL A 332 7.80 24.87 -56.94
N GLY A 333 9.02 24.84 -57.53
CA GLY A 333 9.58 25.93 -58.36
C GLY A 333 10.35 27.11 -57.71
N PRO A 334 11.51 27.54 -58.27
CA PRO A 334 12.41 28.52 -57.67
C PRO A 334 12.15 29.97 -58.14
N GLY A 335 12.41 30.96 -57.28
CA GLY A 335 12.33 32.38 -57.61
C GLY A 335 13.20 33.25 -56.68
N SER A 336 14.16 33.95 -57.28
CA SER A 336 15.14 34.85 -56.67
C SER A 336 14.52 36.22 -56.28
N ALA A 337 14.98 36.84 -55.17
CA ALA A 337 15.50 38.22 -55.10
C ALA A 337 15.49 38.85 -53.68
N LEU A 338 16.69 39.24 -53.22
CA LEU A 338 17.14 40.49 -52.56
C LEU A 338 16.17 41.35 -51.70
N ALA A 339 16.55 41.60 -50.44
CA ALA A 339 16.78 42.95 -49.83
C ALA A 339 17.06 42.79 -48.31
N SER A 340 18.26 43.13 -47.80
CA SER A 340 18.64 44.43 -47.19
C SER A 340 18.20 44.61 -45.73
N ALA A 341 19.21 44.67 -44.84
CA ALA A 341 19.19 45.00 -43.40
C ALA A 341 18.77 46.49 -43.13
N PRO A 342 18.78 47.08 -41.89
CA PRO A 342 19.70 46.81 -40.77
C PRO A 342 19.16 46.90 -39.32
N SER A 343 20.04 46.51 -38.40
CA SER A 343 20.01 46.66 -36.93
C SER A 343 19.87 48.12 -36.45
N PRO A 344 19.64 48.33 -35.14
CA PRO A 344 20.77 48.77 -34.31
C PRO A 344 20.78 48.18 -32.88
N GLY A 345 21.99 47.96 -32.34
CA GLY A 345 22.29 48.16 -30.91
C GLY A 345 23.09 49.48 -30.76
N PRO A 346 23.82 49.75 -29.65
CA PRO A 346 23.93 49.00 -28.39
C PRO A 346 23.97 49.92 -27.13
N GLY A 347 24.13 49.31 -25.95
CA GLY A 347 24.59 49.97 -24.70
C GLY A 347 23.79 49.47 -23.48
N GLY A 348 24.36 49.05 -22.35
CA GLY A 348 25.73 49.09 -21.83
C GLY A 348 25.67 49.17 -20.29
N SER A 349 26.63 48.53 -19.61
CA SER A 349 26.94 48.53 -18.15
C SER A 349 25.98 47.74 -17.24
N ALA A 350 26.38 46.75 -16.42
CA ALA A 350 27.54 46.48 -15.53
C ALA A 350 27.32 46.93 -14.06
N GLY A 351 27.50 45.97 -13.14
CA GLY A 351 27.59 46.13 -11.67
C GLY A 351 27.06 44.87 -10.95
N SER A 352 27.87 43.86 -10.64
CA SER A 352 28.84 43.75 -9.52
C SER A 352 28.18 43.73 -8.13
N GLY A 353 28.36 42.64 -7.37
CA GLY A 353 28.23 42.66 -5.91
C GLY A 353 27.81 41.35 -5.22
N ALA A 354 28.76 40.47 -4.95
CA ALA A 354 28.74 39.50 -3.84
C ALA A 354 30.21 39.29 -3.38
N PRO A 355 30.51 38.81 -2.16
CA PRO A 355 29.76 38.74 -0.90
C PRO A 355 30.57 39.40 0.26
N PRO A 356 30.30 39.09 1.54
CA PRO A 356 31.40 38.43 2.25
C PRO A 356 31.02 37.28 3.21
N ASP A 357 32.05 36.48 3.42
CA ASP A 357 32.31 35.42 4.39
C ASP A 357 31.68 35.53 5.80
N LEU A 358 31.22 34.37 6.29
CA LEU A 358 31.41 33.97 7.69
C LEU A 358 31.93 32.53 7.71
N ALA A 359 33.14 32.39 8.25
CA ALA A 359 33.84 31.13 8.51
C ALA A 359 33.29 30.42 9.77
N PRO A 360 33.63 29.13 9.99
CA PRO A 360 32.92 28.22 10.87
C PRO A 360 33.44 28.29 12.30
N ASP A 361 32.55 28.14 13.29
CA ASP A 361 32.95 27.91 14.67
C ASP A 361 33.14 26.42 14.94
N SER A 362 34.25 26.18 15.63
CA SER A 362 34.86 24.93 16.03
C SER A 362 34.24 24.35 17.31
N GLY A 363 34.28 23.02 17.46
CA GLY A 363 34.37 22.42 18.79
C GLY A 363 33.41 21.26 19.09
N SER A 364 33.72 20.07 18.55
CA SER A 364 33.43 18.83 19.27
C SER A 364 34.53 18.58 20.31
N PRO A 365 34.22 18.04 21.50
CA PRO A 365 35.14 17.16 22.18
C PRO A 365 34.65 15.72 22.02
N ALA A 366 35.52 14.92 21.41
CA ALA A 366 35.49 13.47 21.45
C ALA A 366 35.50 12.99 22.91
N VAL A 367 34.62 12.05 23.25
CA VAL A 367 34.77 11.22 24.45
C VAL A 367 35.40 9.91 24.00
N SER A 368 36.61 9.70 24.52
CA SER A 368 37.47 8.54 24.33
C SER A 368 36.76 7.23 24.65
N ALA A 369 36.93 6.27 23.75
CA ALA A 369 36.80 4.85 24.04
C ALA A 369 37.72 4.45 25.21
N SER A 370 37.22 3.57 26.07
CA SER A 370 38.04 2.75 26.98
C SER A 370 37.78 1.29 26.63
N GLU A 371 38.82 0.64 26.14
CA GLU A 371 38.89 -0.78 25.85
C GLU A 371 39.03 -1.64 27.12
N ARG A 372 38.32 -2.79 27.09
CA ARG A 372 38.67 -4.14 27.61
C ARG A 372 38.50 -4.46 29.11
N PRO A 373 38.36 -5.75 29.50
CA PRO A 373 38.50 -6.97 28.68
C PRO A 373 37.34 -7.98 28.72
N SER A 374 37.30 -8.73 27.63
CA SER A 374 36.72 -10.06 27.44
C SER A 374 37.22 -11.11 28.44
N THR A 375 36.30 -11.93 28.97
CA THR A 375 36.62 -13.28 29.45
C THR A 375 35.62 -14.27 28.86
N SER A 376 36.09 -15.08 27.92
CA SER A 376 35.45 -16.27 27.39
C SER A 376 36.00 -17.51 28.08
N ALA A 377 35.13 -18.41 28.54
CA ALA A 377 35.44 -19.83 28.71
C ALA A 377 34.13 -20.66 28.57
N PRO A 378 34.07 -21.69 27.69
CA PRO A 378 32.93 -22.59 27.47
C PRO A 378 33.17 -23.98 28.11
N PRO A 379 32.43 -25.06 27.74
CA PRO A 379 31.02 -25.33 28.01
C PRO A 379 30.85 -26.60 28.87
N SER A 380 29.66 -26.85 29.42
CA SER A 380 29.32 -28.16 30.02
C SER A 380 28.09 -28.77 29.36
N SER A 381 28.35 -29.90 28.69
CA SER A 381 27.39 -30.88 28.18
C SER A 381 26.56 -31.50 29.30
N GLY A 382 25.26 -31.67 29.06
CA GLY A 382 24.36 -32.47 29.90
C GLY A 382 23.18 -32.95 29.07
N SER A 383 23.10 -34.27 28.89
CA SER A 383 22.16 -35.07 28.12
C SER A 383 20.71 -35.04 28.61
N GLU A 384 19.79 -35.32 27.69
CA GLU A 384 18.36 -35.63 27.89
C GLU A 384 18.10 -36.68 29.00
N PRO A 385 16.85 -36.79 29.46
CA PRO A 385 16.00 -37.82 28.84
C PRO A 385 14.57 -37.38 28.52
N SER A 386 14.05 -38.05 27.51
CA SER A 386 12.66 -38.20 27.13
C SER A 386 11.76 -38.66 28.29
N THR A 387 10.56 -38.08 28.35
CA THR A 387 9.39 -38.71 28.96
C THR A 387 8.17 -38.49 28.08
N ASP A 388 7.76 -39.60 27.50
CA ASP A 388 6.47 -39.91 26.94
C ASP A 388 5.37 -39.82 28.02
N GLY A 389 4.14 -39.50 27.59
CA GLY A 389 2.92 -39.74 28.37
C GLY A 389 2.13 -38.51 28.78
N SER A 390 1.10 -38.16 27.98
CA SER A 390 -0.21 -37.74 28.53
C SER A 390 -1.28 -37.64 27.43
N LEU A 391 -2.11 -38.67 27.36
CA LEU A 391 -3.58 -38.62 27.38
C LEU A 391 -4.29 -37.77 26.32
N GLY A 392 -5.00 -38.47 25.44
CA GLY A 392 -5.95 -37.88 24.50
C GLY A 392 -7.20 -37.32 25.16
N ILE A 393 -7.80 -36.35 24.49
CA ILE A 393 -9.23 -36.03 24.60
C ILE A 393 -9.75 -35.91 23.17
N GLY A 394 -10.77 -36.72 22.89
CA GLY A 394 -11.38 -36.89 21.59
C GLY A 394 -12.24 -35.70 21.17
N SER A 395 -12.28 -35.53 19.85
CA SER A 395 -13.21 -34.70 19.12
C SER A 395 -14.66 -35.17 19.32
N LEU A 396 -15.52 -34.27 19.77
CA LEU A 396 -16.98 -34.42 19.79
C LEU A 396 -17.60 -33.13 19.25
N LYS A 397 -17.92 -33.09 17.95
CA LYS A 397 -19.00 -32.23 17.43
C LYS A 397 -20.18 -33.12 17.09
N GLY A 398 -21.21 -33.00 17.93
CA GLY A 398 -22.50 -33.65 17.74
C GLY A 398 -23.27 -33.03 16.58
N ARG A 399 -23.85 -33.90 15.77
CA ARG A 399 -25.02 -33.61 14.94
C ARG A 399 -26.22 -33.38 15.86
N ALA A 400 -27.00 -32.34 15.61
CA ALA A 400 -28.40 -32.31 15.96
C ALA A 400 -29.20 -31.89 14.72
N SER A 401 -30.00 -32.83 14.25
CA SER A 401 -31.10 -32.60 13.32
C SER A 401 -32.36 -32.37 14.15
N SER A 402 -33.09 -31.30 13.83
CA SER A 402 -34.56 -31.22 13.87
C SER A 402 -34.99 -29.97 13.12
#